data_AF-A0A6M8VDT2-F1
#
_entry.id   AF-A0A6M8VDT2-F1
#
_cell.length_a   1.000
_cell.length_b   1.000
_cell.length_c   1.000
_cell.angle_alpha   90.00
_cell.angle_beta   90.00
_cell.angle_gamma   90.00
#
_symmetry.space_group_name_H-M   'P 1'
#
loop_
_entity.id
_entity.type
_entity.pdbx_description
1 polymer ?
#
loop_
_entity_poly.entity_id
_entity_poly.type
_entity_poly.pdbx_seq_one_letter_code
_entity_poly.pdbx_strand_id
1 'polypeptide(L)'
;MIKQTEQIVSIIGFPVDLGAGRRGVDMGPSALRIAGLESKLRALGYKVEDTGDINIEIMERQKIINPKLKYLNEILKTSRKLAARIEKVLEQNKFPLCLGGDHSMALGTLAGISSYCRKNNLTLGVIWIDAHADMNTDETTPSGNIHGMPLAASMGLGHPELVDFYGFAPKLKPENCTIIAARSIDIEEREIIKKLNPAVYTMSDVDKLGIHRIISRVLKQFKEKIDHIHVSFDVDSVDPNFAPGVGTPVPGGLNYREAHLLMESIAECGCMSSLGVAEVNPILDVKNSSAVFAADLIASSMGQRIL
;
A
#
# COMPACT_ATOMS: atom_id res chain seq x y z
N MET A 1 19.75 25.10 0.83
CA MET A 1 20.20 24.37 2.05
C MET A 1 19.11 23.38 2.39
N ILE A 2 19.35 22.08 2.16
CA ILE A 2 18.39 21.02 2.52
C ILE A 2 18.35 20.98 4.06
N LYS A 3 17.17 21.22 4.65
CA LYS A 3 16.96 21.06 6.09
C LYS A 3 17.26 19.60 6.42
N GLN A 4 18.30 19.33 7.21
CA GLN A 4 18.58 17.97 7.67
C GLN A 4 17.35 17.47 8.44
N THR A 5 16.68 16.44 7.91
CA THR A 5 15.57 15.82 8.61
C THR A 5 16.19 14.88 9.66
N GLU A 6 15.82 15.03 10.93
CA GLU A 6 16.25 14.07 11.97
C GLU A 6 15.46 12.75 11.89
N GLN A 7 14.48 12.68 10.98
CA GLN A 7 13.60 11.53 10.82
C GLN A 7 14.35 10.33 10.26
N ILE A 8 14.19 9.19 10.94
CA ILE A 8 14.73 7.90 10.49
C ILE A 8 13.63 7.19 9.70
N VAL A 9 13.96 6.78 8.47
CA VAL A 9 13.12 5.92 7.64
C VAL A 9 13.57 4.47 7.84
N SER A 10 12.66 3.64 8.35
CA SER A 10 12.88 2.20 8.50
C SER A 10 12.27 1.48 7.31
N ILE A 11 13.12 0.93 6.44
CA ILE A 11 12.70 0.09 5.32
C ILE A 11 12.41 -1.32 5.84
N ILE A 12 11.25 -1.86 5.48
CA ILE A 12 10.82 -3.20 5.84
C ILE A 12 10.38 -3.90 4.54
N GLY A 13 11.09 -4.95 4.13
CA GLY A 13 10.64 -5.76 3.00
C GLY A 13 9.65 -6.84 3.42
N PHE A 14 8.62 -7.04 2.61
CA PHE A 14 7.59 -8.06 2.77
C PHE A 14 7.35 -8.77 1.44
N PRO A 15 8.25 -9.69 1.04
CA PRO A 15 8.26 -10.33 -0.28
C PRO A 15 7.17 -11.42 -0.39
N VAL A 16 5.91 -11.06 -0.16
CA VAL A 16 4.77 -11.98 -0.25
C VAL A 16 4.38 -12.12 -1.73
N ASP A 17 4.22 -13.36 -2.19
CA ASP A 17 3.81 -13.69 -3.55
C ASP A 17 2.83 -14.88 -3.52
N LEU A 18 1.84 -14.73 -2.65
CA LEU A 18 0.85 -15.78 -2.34
C LEU A 18 -0.57 -15.26 -2.56
N GLY A 19 -0.77 -13.96 -2.32
CA GLY A 19 -2.05 -13.29 -2.36
C GLY A 19 -2.63 -13.17 -3.76
N ALA A 20 -1.82 -13.00 -4.82
CA ALA A 20 -2.29 -12.67 -6.18
C ALA A 20 -2.35 -13.85 -7.18
N GLY A 21 -1.70 -14.97 -6.88
CA GLY A 21 -1.63 -16.14 -7.76
C GLY A 21 -0.72 -16.00 -8.99
N ARG A 22 -0.26 -14.79 -9.34
CA ARG A 22 0.76 -14.55 -10.36
C ARG A 22 2.12 -14.35 -9.70
N ARG A 23 3.08 -15.21 -10.03
CA ARG A 23 4.43 -15.18 -9.43
C ARG A 23 5.23 -13.93 -9.82
N GLY A 24 6.14 -13.54 -8.93
CA GLY A 24 7.25 -12.63 -9.22
C GLY A 24 7.25 -11.33 -8.42
N VAL A 25 6.17 -11.02 -7.71
CA VAL A 25 6.10 -9.81 -6.86
C VAL A 25 6.94 -9.96 -5.58
N ASP A 26 7.31 -11.18 -5.18
CA ASP A 26 8.28 -11.43 -4.10
C ASP A 26 9.64 -10.76 -4.37
N MET A 27 10.00 -10.53 -5.63
CA MET A 27 11.22 -9.80 -6.01
C MET A 27 11.08 -8.28 -5.93
N GLY A 28 9.87 -7.75 -5.75
CA GLY A 28 9.57 -6.31 -5.66
C GLY A 28 10.45 -5.55 -4.66
N PRO A 29 10.60 -6.01 -3.40
CA PRO A 29 11.47 -5.36 -2.42
C PRO A 29 12.93 -5.30 -2.87
N SER A 30 13.43 -6.36 -3.51
CA SER A 30 14.80 -6.39 -4.05
C SER A 30 14.96 -5.41 -5.22
N ALA A 31 14.00 -5.38 -6.14
CA ALA A 31 14.00 -4.50 -7.30
C ALA A 31 13.98 -3.01 -6.92
N LEU A 32 13.21 -2.64 -5.89
CA LEU A 32 13.18 -1.28 -5.34
C LEU A 32 14.51 -0.90 -4.68
N ARG A 33 15.18 -1.84 -3.99
CA ARG A 33 16.54 -1.62 -3.47
C ARG A 33 17.55 -1.43 -4.60
N ILE A 34 17.49 -2.26 -5.65
CA ILE A 34 18.34 -2.17 -6.85
C ILE A 34 18.13 -0.83 -7.58
N ALA A 35 16.91 -0.30 -7.57
CA ALA A 35 16.57 1.02 -8.10
C ALA A 35 17.19 2.20 -7.31
N GLY A 36 17.97 1.93 -6.27
CA GLY A 36 18.70 2.96 -5.51
C GLY A 36 17.84 3.71 -4.51
N LEU A 37 16.73 3.12 -4.05
CA LEU A 37 15.79 3.75 -3.11
C LEU A 37 16.49 4.32 -1.87
N GLU A 38 17.36 3.55 -1.21
CA GLU A 38 18.10 4.03 -0.04
C GLU A 38 18.95 5.26 -0.37
N SER A 39 19.67 5.24 -1.49
CA SER A 39 20.50 6.37 -1.93
C SER A 39 19.67 7.61 -2.19
N LYS A 40 18.48 7.47 -2.81
CA LYS A 40 17.54 8.58 -3.03
C LYS A 40 17.08 9.18 -1.70
N LEU A 41 16.66 8.37 -0.74
CA LEU A 41 16.23 8.83 0.58
C LEU A 41 17.36 9.52 1.36
N ARG A 42 18.58 8.96 1.34
CA ARG A 42 19.76 9.59 1.96
C ARG A 42 20.11 10.93 1.30
N ALA A 43 19.96 11.05 -0.02
CA ALA A 43 20.17 12.31 -0.74
C ALA A 43 19.17 13.41 -0.34
N LEU A 44 17.97 13.03 0.09
CA LEU A 44 16.96 13.94 0.66
C LEU A 44 17.24 14.30 2.14
N GLY A 45 18.29 13.74 2.74
CA GLY A 45 18.72 14.05 4.10
C GLY A 45 18.16 13.12 5.19
N TYR A 46 17.42 12.06 4.83
CA TYR A 46 16.93 11.08 5.80
C TYR A 46 18.06 10.16 6.30
N LYS A 47 17.96 9.75 7.56
CA LYS A 47 18.66 8.56 8.05
C LYS A 47 17.86 7.32 7.61
N VAL A 48 18.49 6.39 6.92
CA VAL A 48 17.82 5.16 6.46
C VAL A 48 18.34 3.96 7.23
N GLU A 49 17.41 3.16 7.75
CA GLU A 49 17.66 1.86 8.36
C GLU A 49 16.91 0.78 7.57
N ASP A 50 17.61 -0.07 6.82
CA ASP A 50 17.00 -1.23 6.19
C ASP A 50 16.98 -2.41 7.17
N THR A 51 15.78 -2.83 7.56
CA THR A 51 15.57 -3.93 8.52
C THR A 51 15.52 -5.30 7.85
N GLY A 52 15.81 -5.35 6.55
CA GLY A 52 15.73 -6.55 5.73
C GLY A 52 14.29 -7.00 5.49
N ASP A 53 14.16 -8.26 5.11
CA ASP A 53 12.89 -8.84 4.70
C ASP A 53 12.28 -9.71 5.79
N ILE A 54 10.95 -9.71 5.88
CA ILE A 54 10.22 -10.74 6.60
C ILE A 54 10.39 -12.05 5.82
N ASN A 55 10.85 -13.11 6.51
CA ASN A 55 10.94 -14.42 5.89
C ASN A 55 9.54 -15.04 5.70
N ILE A 56 9.21 -15.31 4.43
CA ILE A 56 7.96 -15.89 3.95
C ILE A 56 8.31 -17.21 3.26
N GLU A 57 7.58 -18.27 3.57
CA GLU A 57 7.79 -19.55 2.88
C GLU A 57 7.26 -19.51 1.43
N ILE A 58 7.99 -20.17 0.53
CA ILE A 58 7.66 -20.21 -0.89
C ILE A 58 6.35 -20.95 -1.16
N MET A 59 5.67 -20.56 -2.24
CA MET A 59 4.37 -21.10 -2.65
C MET A 59 4.37 -22.63 -2.79
N GLU A 60 5.45 -23.22 -3.29
CA GLU A 60 5.60 -24.67 -3.53
C GLU A 60 5.60 -25.49 -2.22
N ARG A 61 5.85 -24.84 -1.09
CA ARG A 61 5.80 -25.46 0.25
C ARG A 61 4.48 -25.20 0.97
N GLN A 62 3.59 -24.42 0.37
CA GLN A 62 2.27 -24.12 0.92
C GLN A 62 1.20 -25.09 0.42
N LYS A 63 0.10 -25.14 1.16
CA LYS A 63 -1.10 -25.89 0.76
C LYS A 63 -2.31 -24.96 0.77
N ILE A 64 -3.13 -25.06 -0.27
CA ILE A 64 -4.44 -24.41 -0.30
C ILE A 64 -5.40 -25.29 0.50
N ILE A 65 -5.80 -24.82 1.68
CA ILE A 65 -6.80 -25.48 2.54
C ILE A 65 -8.20 -24.99 2.20
N ASN A 66 -8.35 -23.67 1.99
CA ASN A 66 -9.59 -23.04 1.57
C ASN A 66 -9.38 -22.39 0.19
N PRO A 67 -10.11 -22.82 -0.86
CA PRO A 67 -9.96 -22.25 -2.21
C PRO A 67 -10.43 -20.80 -2.31
N LYS A 68 -11.26 -20.32 -1.37
CA LYS A 68 -11.69 -18.91 -1.26
C LYS A 68 -10.72 -18.06 -0.44
N LEU A 69 -9.73 -18.66 0.22
CA LEU A 69 -8.72 -17.98 1.04
C LEU A 69 -7.37 -18.69 0.85
N LYS A 70 -6.81 -18.58 -0.35
CA LYS A 70 -5.58 -19.29 -0.71
C LYS A 70 -4.42 -18.87 0.19
N TYR A 71 -3.68 -19.87 0.68
CA TYR A 71 -2.48 -19.69 1.49
C TYR A 71 -2.66 -18.88 2.80
N LEU A 72 -3.90 -18.80 3.31
CA LEU A 72 -4.30 -18.02 4.49
C LEU A 72 -3.32 -18.16 5.67
N ASN A 73 -2.93 -19.38 6.03
CA ASN A 73 -2.09 -19.64 7.19
C ASN A 73 -0.73 -18.93 7.13
N GLU A 74 -0.04 -19.00 5.99
CA GLU A 74 1.26 -18.38 5.85
C GLU A 74 1.11 -16.85 5.75
N ILE A 75 0.12 -16.36 5.00
CA ILE A 75 -0.19 -14.93 4.90
C ILE A 75 -0.48 -14.32 6.28
N LEU A 76 -1.30 -14.96 7.11
CA LEU A 76 -1.59 -14.48 8.48
C LEU A 76 -0.37 -14.56 9.39
N LYS A 77 0.41 -15.63 9.29
CA LYS A 77 1.64 -15.82 10.09
C LYS A 77 2.66 -14.73 9.79
N THR A 78 2.90 -14.43 8.52
CA THR A 78 3.89 -13.42 8.10
C THR A 78 3.36 -12.01 8.30
N SER A 79 2.07 -11.76 8.03
CA SER A 79 1.41 -10.49 8.37
C SER A 79 1.53 -10.15 9.85
N ARG A 80 1.49 -11.15 10.74
CA ARG A 80 1.65 -10.95 12.20
C ARG A 80 3.07 -10.46 12.55
N LYS A 81 4.08 -10.96 11.84
CA LYS A 81 5.47 -10.50 11.99
C LYS A 81 5.63 -9.07 11.45
N LEU A 82 5.00 -8.76 10.32
CA LEU A 82 5.01 -7.42 9.74
C LEU A 82 4.34 -6.40 10.69
N ALA A 83 3.14 -6.70 11.18
CA ALA A 83 2.41 -5.85 12.12
C ALA A 83 3.24 -5.53 13.37
N ALA A 84 3.84 -6.55 14.00
CA ALA A 84 4.69 -6.37 15.17
C ALA A 84 5.96 -5.54 14.87
N ARG A 85 6.54 -5.68 13.67
CA ARG A 85 7.69 -4.87 13.26
C ARG A 85 7.32 -3.41 13.05
N ILE A 86 6.16 -3.14 12.44
CA ILE A 86 5.67 -1.79 12.21
C ILE A 86 5.36 -1.09 13.53
N GLU A 87 4.68 -1.75 14.47
CA GLU A 87 4.49 -1.20 15.82
C GLU A 87 5.81 -0.79 16.45
N LYS A 88 6.81 -1.66 16.43
CA LYS A 88 8.12 -1.37 17.01
C LYS A 88 8.81 -0.18 16.34
N VAL A 89 8.67 -0.04 15.01
CA VAL A 89 9.21 1.11 14.27
C VAL A 89 8.52 2.41 14.69
N LEU A 90 7.19 2.40 14.80
CA LEU A 90 6.41 3.55 15.24
C LEU A 90 6.65 3.93 16.70
N GLU A 91 6.77 2.94 17.60
CA GLU A 91 7.15 3.14 19.01
C GLU A 91 8.54 3.78 19.18
N GLN A 92 9.42 3.63 18.17
CA GLN A 92 10.73 4.27 18.11
C GLN A 92 10.70 5.66 17.44
N ASN A 93 9.51 6.21 17.14
CA ASN A 93 9.32 7.46 16.40
C ASN A 93 10.01 7.46 15.02
N LYS A 94 10.07 6.30 14.36
CA LYS A 94 10.63 6.14 13.01
C LYS A 94 9.50 6.05 11.99
N PHE A 95 9.79 6.45 10.75
CA PHE A 95 8.87 6.35 9.63
C PHE A 95 8.95 4.95 9.01
N PRO A 96 7.88 4.13 9.06
CA PRO A 96 7.88 2.83 8.38
C PRO A 96 7.64 3.01 6.88
N LEU A 97 8.59 2.50 6.09
CA LEU A 97 8.49 2.36 4.63
C LEU A 97 8.46 0.86 4.30
N CYS A 98 7.28 0.34 3.97
CA CYS A 98 7.08 -1.07 3.65
C CYS A 98 7.22 -1.30 2.15
N LEU A 99 8.12 -2.20 1.75
CA LEU A 99 8.30 -2.63 0.38
C LEU A 99 7.65 -4.01 0.24
N GLY A 100 6.57 -4.10 -0.52
CA GLY A 100 5.77 -5.31 -0.65
C GLY A 100 6.17 -6.18 -1.83
N GLY A 101 5.66 -7.40 -1.80
CA GLY A 101 5.22 -8.09 -3.00
C GLY A 101 3.74 -7.78 -3.25
N ASP A 102 2.86 -8.78 -3.18
CA ASP A 102 1.43 -8.55 -3.40
C ASP A 102 0.76 -7.67 -2.33
N HIS A 103 -0.40 -7.08 -2.67
CA HIS A 103 -1.08 -6.11 -1.81
C HIS A 103 -1.69 -6.72 -0.52
N SER A 104 -1.65 -8.05 -0.32
CA SER A 104 -2.01 -8.66 0.97
C SER A 104 -1.09 -8.19 2.12
N MET A 105 0.07 -7.61 1.81
CA MET A 105 0.92 -6.87 2.75
C MET A 105 0.14 -5.86 3.61
N ALA A 106 -0.91 -5.25 3.05
CA ALA A 106 -1.73 -4.28 3.75
C ALA A 106 -2.44 -4.87 4.99
N LEU A 107 -2.70 -6.19 5.06
CA LEU A 107 -3.22 -6.84 6.26
C LEU A 107 -2.29 -6.65 7.46
N GLY A 108 -1.00 -6.93 7.29
CA GLY A 108 0.00 -6.73 8.33
C GLY A 108 0.28 -5.25 8.59
N THR A 109 0.33 -4.45 7.53
CA THR A 109 0.63 -3.02 7.61
C THR A 109 -0.42 -2.25 8.38
N LEU A 110 -1.68 -2.36 7.98
CA LEU A 110 -2.79 -1.68 8.64
C LEU A 110 -3.05 -2.22 10.04
N ALA A 111 -2.85 -3.51 10.30
CA ALA A 111 -2.96 -4.07 11.65
C ALA A 111 -1.93 -3.47 12.62
N GLY A 112 -0.66 -3.39 12.21
CA GLY A 112 0.41 -2.83 13.04
C GLY A 112 0.22 -1.33 13.30
N ILE A 113 -0.09 -0.56 12.25
CA ILE A 113 -0.36 0.88 12.37
C ILE A 113 -1.59 1.11 13.25
N SER A 114 -2.71 0.44 12.96
CA SER A 114 -3.95 0.62 13.72
C SER A 114 -3.79 0.26 15.18
N SER A 115 -3.04 -0.79 15.50
CA SER A 115 -2.71 -1.16 16.89
C SER A 115 -1.93 -0.05 17.60
N TYR A 116 -0.87 0.48 16.96
CA TYR A 116 -0.12 1.63 17.48
C TYR A 116 -1.04 2.84 17.70
N CYS A 117 -1.87 3.18 16.72
CA CYS A 117 -2.80 4.30 16.81
C CYS A 117 -3.79 4.12 17.96
N ARG A 118 -4.36 2.92 18.13
CA ARG A 118 -5.28 2.61 19.25
C ARG A 118 -4.61 2.73 20.61
N LYS A 119 -3.37 2.23 20.78
CA LYS A 119 -2.59 2.36 22.02
C LYS A 119 -2.32 3.82 22.40
N ASN A 120 -2.19 4.69 21.40
CA ASN A 120 -1.85 6.11 21.56
C ASN A 120 -3.04 7.06 21.37
N ASN A 121 -4.27 6.54 21.24
CA ASN A 121 -5.48 7.31 20.98
C ASN A 121 -5.39 8.24 19.76
N LEU A 122 -4.78 7.74 18.68
CA LEU A 122 -4.64 8.41 17.40
C LEU A 122 -5.67 7.89 16.40
N THR A 123 -6.17 8.77 15.53
CA THR A 123 -7.05 8.42 14.43
C THR A 123 -6.22 8.04 13.21
N LEU A 124 -6.39 6.80 12.73
CA LEU A 124 -5.80 6.32 11.47
C LEU A 124 -6.68 6.73 10.27
N GLY A 125 -6.03 7.23 9.21
CA GLY A 125 -6.60 7.37 7.89
C GLY A 125 -5.69 6.81 6.81
N VAL A 126 -6.29 6.36 5.71
CA VAL A 126 -5.60 5.67 4.62
C VAL A 126 -5.92 6.32 3.28
N ILE A 127 -4.88 6.65 2.53
CA ILE A 127 -4.98 6.98 1.11
C ILE A 127 -4.55 5.73 0.35
N TRP A 128 -5.52 5.06 -0.28
CA TRP A 128 -5.34 3.85 -1.06
C TRP A 128 -5.24 4.23 -2.53
N ILE A 129 -4.07 4.06 -3.15
CA ILE A 129 -3.81 4.48 -4.52
C ILE A 129 -3.61 3.22 -5.35
N ASP A 130 -4.61 2.87 -6.15
CA ASP A 130 -4.73 1.51 -6.71
C ASP A 130 -5.65 1.50 -7.95
N ALA A 131 -5.41 0.60 -8.90
CA ALA A 131 -6.37 0.31 -9.97
C ALA A 131 -7.61 -0.44 -9.46
N HIS A 132 -7.43 -1.24 -8.41
CA HIS A 132 -8.41 -2.10 -7.77
C HIS A 132 -8.94 -1.47 -6.48
N ALA A 133 -10.04 -2.00 -5.96
CA ALA A 133 -10.56 -1.57 -4.66
C ALA A 133 -10.01 -2.42 -3.51
N ASP A 134 -9.63 -3.67 -3.78
CA ASP A 134 -9.17 -4.64 -2.78
C ASP A 134 -10.19 -4.87 -1.65
N MET A 135 -11.47 -4.81 -2.02
CA MET A 135 -12.62 -4.89 -1.12
C MET A 135 -13.42 -6.18 -1.28
N ASN A 136 -12.89 -7.21 -1.95
CA ASN A 136 -13.53 -8.52 -1.97
C ASN A 136 -13.52 -9.18 -0.57
N THR A 137 -14.44 -10.11 -0.36
CA THR A 137 -14.46 -11.04 0.79
C THR A 137 -14.24 -12.48 0.32
N ASP A 138 -14.20 -13.42 1.25
CA ASP A 138 -14.24 -14.85 0.97
C ASP A 138 -15.53 -15.28 0.25
N GLU A 139 -16.62 -14.55 0.41
CA GLU A 139 -17.87 -14.80 -0.29
C GLU A 139 -17.83 -14.26 -1.72
N THR A 140 -17.38 -13.02 -1.92
CA THR A 140 -17.46 -12.32 -3.20
C THR A 140 -16.31 -12.62 -4.15
N THR A 141 -15.15 -13.02 -3.64
CA THR A 141 -13.96 -13.22 -4.46
C THR A 141 -14.21 -14.23 -5.60
N PRO A 142 -13.86 -13.88 -6.85
CA PRO A 142 -13.92 -14.83 -7.96
C PRO A 142 -12.75 -15.81 -7.95
N SER A 143 -11.65 -15.43 -7.30
CA SER A 143 -10.36 -16.13 -7.40
C SER A 143 -9.92 -16.83 -6.10
N GLY A 144 -10.40 -16.36 -4.94
CA GLY A 144 -9.91 -16.78 -3.62
C GLY A 144 -8.56 -16.20 -3.22
N ASN A 145 -8.08 -15.21 -3.99
CA ASN A 145 -6.80 -14.56 -3.83
C ASN A 145 -6.90 -13.46 -2.76
N ILE A 146 -6.12 -13.56 -1.68
CA ILE A 146 -6.25 -12.66 -0.51
C ILE A 146 -5.77 -11.24 -0.81
N HIS A 147 -4.93 -11.01 -1.82
CA HIS A 147 -4.47 -9.65 -2.17
C HIS A 147 -5.62 -8.70 -2.55
N GLY A 148 -6.75 -9.20 -3.04
CA GLY A 148 -7.93 -8.39 -3.37
C GLY A 148 -8.93 -8.23 -2.22
N MET A 149 -8.57 -8.64 -0.99
CA MET A 149 -9.40 -8.55 0.21
C MET A 149 -8.92 -7.62 1.33
N PRO A 150 -7.68 -7.09 1.35
CA PRO A 150 -7.10 -6.49 2.56
C PRO A 150 -7.86 -5.24 3.02
N LEU A 151 -8.44 -4.45 2.10
CA LEU A 151 -9.12 -3.22 2.47
C LEU A 151 -10.48 -3.50 3.11
N ALA A 152 -11.27 -4.42 2.55
CA ALA A 152 -12.53 -4.85 3.19
C ALA A 152 -12.28 -5.48 4.56
N ALA A 153 -11.29 -6.38 4.67
CA ALA A 153 -10.94 -7.02 5.94
C ALA A 153 -10.52 -5.98 7.00
N SER A 154 -9.75 -4.96 6.59
CA SER A 154 -9.33 -3.87 7.46
C SER A 154 -10.49 -2.99 7.92
N MET A 155 -11.54 -2.86 7.11
CA MET A 155 -12.78 -2.17 7.45
C MET A 155 -13.78 -3.04 8.25
N GLY A 156 -13.40 -4.28 8.57
CA GLY A 156 -14.22 -5.18 9.38
C GLY A 156 -15.22 -6.02 8.59
N LEU A 157 -15.01 -6.19 7.28
CA LEU A 157 -15.87 -7.02 6.42
C LEU A 157 -15.08 -8.17 5.79
N GLY A 158 -15.60 -9.39 5.88
CA GLY A 158 -15.01 -10.61 5.31
C GLY A 158 -14.79 -11.69 6.35
N HIS A 159 -14.00 -12.70 5.99
CA HIS A 159 -13.75 -13.87 6.84
C HIS A 159 -13.19 -13.47 8.23
N PRO A 160 -13.69 -14.06 9.34
CA PRO A 160 -13.25 -13.71 10.70
C PRO A 160 -11.74 -13.80 10.92
N GLU A 161 -11.06 -14.78 10.31
CA GLU A 161 -9.60 -14.90 10.45
C GLU A 161 -8.82 -13.72 9.84
N LEU A 162 -9.38 -13.05 8.83
CA LEU A 162 -8.81 -11.82 8.26
C LEU A 162 -9.28 -10.58 9.05
N VAL A 163 -10.57 -10.52 9.37
CA VAL A 163 -11.19 -9.37 10.05
C VAL A 163 -10.70 -9.22 11.48
N ASP A 164 -10.65 -10.29 12.27
CA ASP A 164 -10.22 -10.28 13.67
C ASP A 164 -8.71 -10.55 13.82
N PHE A 165 -8.00 -10.69 12.69
CA PHE A 165 -6.55 -10.84 12.66
C PHE A 165 -5.89 -9.81 13.60
N TYR A 166 -4.88 -10.22 14.34
CA TYR A 166 -4.19 -9.32 15.27
C TYR A 166 -5.04 -8.81 16.46
N GLY A 167 -6.19 -9.45 16.73
CA GLY A 167 -6.90 -9.39 18.01
C GLY A 167 -7.95 -8.29 18.14
N PHE A 168 -8.26 -7.56 17.08
CA PHE A 168 -9.31 -6.54 17.08
C PHE A 168 -9.83 -6.23 15.68
N ALA A 169 -11.02 -5.67 15.61
CA ALA A 169 -11.63 -5.11 14.40
C ALA A 169 -12.50 -3.89 14.77
N PRO A 170 -12.79 -2.99 13.81
CA PRO A 170 -12.07 -2.82 12.55
C PRO A 170 -10.68 -2.20 12.78
N LYS A 171 -9.80 -2.29 11.78
CA LYS A 171 -8.49 -1.60 11.76
C LYS A 171 -8.63 -0.18 11.21
N LEU A 172 -9.51 0.00 10.24
CA LEU A 172 -9.74 1.24 9.54
C LEU A 172 -11.24 1.54 9.52
N LYS A 173 -11.60 2.78 9.84
CA LYS A 173 -12.98 3.24 9.65
C LYS A 173 -13.19 3.62 8.18
N PRO A 174 -14.27 3.19 7.51
CA PRO A 174 -14.50 3.51 6.10
C PRO A 174 -14.43 5.01 5.77
N GLU A 175 -14.96 5.87 6.65
CA GLU A 175 -14.95 7.33 6.48
C GLU A 175 -13.55 7.97 6.53
N ASN A 176 -12.56 7.23 7.02
CA ASN A 176 -11.16 7.64 7.09
C ASN A 176 -10.32 7.04 5.95
N CYS A 177 -10.97 6.45 4.94
CA CYS A 177 -10.31 5.89 3.77
C CYS A 177 -10.68 6.69 2.52
N THR A 178 -9.71 6.89 1.64
CA THR A 178 -9.96 7.36 0.28
C THR A 178 -9.22 6.51 -0.72
N ILE A 179 -9.95 5.91 -1.65
CA ILE A 179 -9.42 5.17 -2.80
C ILE A 179 -9.25 6.14 -3.97
N ILE A 180 -8.10 6.12 -4.64
CA ILE A 180 -7.76 6.98 -5.77
C ILE A 180 -7.22 6.13 -6.92
N ALA A 181 -7.59 6.48 -8.15
CA ALA A 181 -7.21 5.83 -9.42
C ALA A 181 -7.92 4.49 -9.72
N ALA A 182 -9.00 4.20 -9.00
CA ALA A 182 -9.75 2.97 -9.19
C ALA A 182 -10.38 2.90 -10.58
N ARG A 183 -10.29 1.72 -11.22
CA ARG A 183 -10.81 1.47 -12.57
C ARG A 183 -11.13 0.01 -12.86
N SER A 184 -10.71 -0.91 -12.01
CA SER A 184 -10.98 -2.35 -12.10
C SER A 184 -11.65 -2.80 -10.80
N ILE A 185 -12.98 -2.72 -10.76
CA ILE A 185 -13.78 -3.05 -9.58
C ILE A 185 -14.81 -4.10 -9.96
N ASP A 186 -14.78 -5.24 -9.27
CA ASP A 186 -15.74 -6.33 -9.44
C ASP A 186 -17.17 -5.87 -9.13
N ILE A 187 -18.17 -6.56 -9.67
CA ILE A 187 -19.58 -6.18 -9.45
C ILE A 187 -19.93 -6.24 -7.97
N GLU A 188 -19.47 -7.27 -7.29
CA GLU A 188 -19.70 -7.53 -5.88
C GLU A 188 -18.94 -6.53 -4.98
N GLU A 189 -17.73 -6.11 -5.38
CA GLU A 189 -17.00 -5.04 -4.69
C GLU A 189 -17.75 -3.71 -4.74
N ARG A 190 -18.48 -3.40 -5.82
CA ARG A 190 -19.29 -2.17 -5.90
C ARG A 190 -20.38 -2.15 -4.82
N GLU A 191 -20.99 -3.29 -4.52
CA GLU A 191 -22.00 -3.38 -3.46
C GLU A 191 -21.35 -3.21 -2.07
N ILE A 192 -20.14 -3.74 -1.88
CA ILE A 192 -19.37 -3.53 -0.66
C ILE A 192 -18.98 -2.04 -0.50
N ILE A 193 -18.50 -1.40 -1.56
CA ILE A 193 -18.17 0.03 -1.59
C ILE A 193 -19.40 0.86 -1.25
N LYS A 194 -20.58 0.57 -1.83
CA LYS A 194 -21.82 1.28 -1.48
C LYS A 194 -22.22 1.08 -0.01
N LYS A 195 -22.02 -0.13 0.52
CA LYS A 195 -22.37 -0.49 1.91
C LYS A 195 -21.46 0.18 2.93
N LEU A 196 -20.15 0.14 2.73
CA LEU A 196 -19.16 0.73 3.65
C LEU A 196 -18.96 2.22 3.40
N ASN A 197 -19.25 2.68 2.18
CA ASN A 197 -19.20 4.06 1.73
C ASN A 197 -17.86 4.79 2.00
N PRO A 198 -16.68 4.21 1.71
CA PRO A 198 -15.45 4.98 1.67
C PRO A 198 -15.48 5.98 0.51
N ALA A 199 -14.65 7.02 0.57
CA ALA A 199 -14.49 7.90 -0.57
C ALA A 199 -13.74 7.16 -1.70
N VAL A 200 -14.24 7.23 -2.93
CA VAL A 200 -13.61 6.61 -4.10
C VAL A 200 -13.52 7.63 -5.23
N TYR A 201 -12.32 7.81 -5.77
CA TYR A 201 -12.03 8.59 -6.96
C TYR A 201 -11.52 7.65 -8.05
N THR A 202 -12.36 7.44 -9.06
CA THR A 202 -12.03 6.61 -10.22
C THR A 202 -11.13 7.36 -11.19
N MET A 203 -10.56 6.68 -12.18
CA MET A 203 -9.86 7.37 -13.28
C MET A 203 -10.78 8.32 -14.06
N SER A 204 -12.09 8.05 -14.15
CA SER A 204 -13.06 9.02 -14.70
C SER A 204 -13.18 10.30 -13.88
N ASP A 205 -12.97 10.24 -12.57
CA ASP A 205 -12.93 11.43 -11.72
C ASP A 205 -11.61 12.18 -11.91
N VAL A 206 -10.50 11.46 -12.06
CA VAL A 206 -9.18 12.03 -12.39
C VAL A 206 -9.25 12.81 -13.71
N ASP A 207 -9.84 12.22 -14.75
CA ASP A 207 -10.02 12.87 -16.07
C ASP A 207 -10.84 14.17 -15.98
N LYS A 208 -11.90 14.16 -15.17
CA LYS A 208 -12.85 15.29 -15.08
C LYS A 208 -12.38 16.40 -14.14
N LEU A 209 -11.69 16.04 -13.05
CA LEU A 209 -11.38 16.95 -11.95
C LEU A 209 -9.90 17.34 -11.91
N GLY A 210 -9.03 16.50 -12.45
CA GLY A 210 -7.58 16.58 -12.32
C GLY A 210 -7.08 16.02 -10.98
N ILE A 211 -5.98 15.26 -11.03
CA ILE A 211 -5.42 14.57 -9.85
C ILE A 211 -5.08 15.52 -8.69
N HIS A 212 -4.52 16.70 -9.00
CA HIS A 212 -4.13 17.67 -7.97
C HIS A 212 -5.33 18.18 -7.17
N ARG A 213 -6.46 18.42 -7.84
CA ARG A 213 -7.70 18.86 -7.19
C ARG A 213 -8.25 17.78 -6.26
N ILE A 214 -8.19 16.52 -6.69
CA ILE A 214 -8.62 15.37 -5.89
C ILE A 214 -7.75 15.26 -4.64
N ILE A 215 -6.43 15.12 -4.79
CA ILE A 215 -5.56 14.92 -3.64
C ILE A 215 -5.56 16.12 -2.69
N SER A 216 -5.65 17.35 -3.20
CA SER A 216 -5.74 18.55 -2.35
C SER A 216 -6.97 18.53 -1.44
N ARG A 217 -8.11 18.04 -1.94
CA ARG A 217 -9.34 17.89 -1.13
C ARG A 217 -9.17 16.83 -0.05
N VAL A 218 -8.60 15.68 -0.41
CA VAL A 218 -8.35 14.56 0.51
C VAL A 218 -7.40 14.99 1.62
N LEU A 219 -6.25 15.58 1.28
CA LEU A 219 -5.26 16.03 2.24
C LEU A 219 -5.82 17.13 3.17
N LYS A 220 -6.63 18.05 2.65
CA LYS A 220 -7.30 19.05 3.48
C LYS A 220 -8.20 18.39 4.53
N GLN A 221 -9.06 17.47 4.12
CA GLN A 221 -9.93 16.74 5.04
C GLN A 221 -9.13 15.93 6.06
N PHE A 222 -8.06 15.26 5.62
CA PHE A 222 -7.28 14.38 6.47
C PHE A 222 -6.49 15.19 7.52
N LYS A 223 -5.87 16.32 7.14
CA LYS A 223 -5.18 17.23 8.07
C LYS A 223 -6.05 17.71 9.24
N GLU A 224 -7.35 17.83 9.03
CA GLU A 224 -8.29 18.33 10.05
C GLU A 224 -8.71 17.25 11.06
N LYS A 225 -8.60 15.95 10.72
CA LYS A 225 -9.28 14.86 11.46
C LYS A 225 -8.42 13.62 11.74
N ILE A 226 -7.30 13.46 11.04
CA ILE A 226 -6.50 12.24 11.04
C ILE A 226 -5.14 12.53 11.66
N ASP A 227 -4.79 11.79 12.70
CA ASP A 227 -3.52 11.94 13.41
C ASP A 227 -2.40 11.13 12.75
N HIS A 228 -2.73 9.99 12.13
CA HIS A 228 -1.79 9.13 11.42
C HIS A 228 -2.29 8.83 10.02
N ILE A 229 -1.59 9.34 9.00
CA ILE A 229 -1.93 9.09 7.60
C ILE A 229 -0.99 8.03 7.03
N HIS A 230 -1.57 6.94 6.58
CA HIS A 230 -0.88 5.90 5.82
C HIS A 230 -1.21 6.05 4.34
N VAL A 231 -0.18 5.98 3.49
CA VAL A 231 -0.34 5.86 2.05
C VAL A 231 -0.05 4.41 1.66
N SER A 232 -1.03 3.73 1.09
CA SER A 232 -0.85 2.42 0.46
C SER A 232 -0.84 2.65 -1.04
N PHE A 233 0.33 2.50 -1.65
CA PHE A 233 0.54 2.75 -3.07
C PHE A 233 0.75 1.43 -3.80
N ASP A 234 -0.26 1.03 -4.57
CA ASP A 234 -0.13 -0.03 -5.56
C ASP A 234 0.48 0.56 -6.84
N VAL A 235 1.57 -0.04 -7.33
CA VAL A 235 2.22 0.43 -8.56
C VAL A 235 1.30 0.20 -9.78
N ASP A 236 0.35 -0.72 -9.71
CA ASP A 236 -0.62 -0.96 -10.78
C ASP A 236 -1.64 0.18 -10.95
N SER A 237 -1.71 1.13 -10.01
CA SER A 237 -2.49 2.37 -10.16
C SER A 237 -2.03 3.20 -11.36
N VAL A 238 -0.76 3.03 -11.76
CA VAL A 238 -0.12 3.67 -12.91
C VAL A 238 -0.44 2.90 -14.19
N ASP A 239 -0.57 3.62 -15.30
CA ASP A 239 -0.78 2.99 -16.59
C ASP A 239 0.38 2.03 -16.98
N PRO A 240 0.12 0.83 -17.51
CA PRO A 240 1.14 -0.14 -17.89
C PRO A 240 2.16 0.35 -18.93
N ASN A 241 1.86 1.43 -19.68
CA ASN A 241 2.86 2.05 -20.56
C ASN A 241 4.02 2.72 -19.79
N PHE A 242 3.81 3.06 -18.52
CA PHE A 242 4.83 3.65 -17.65
C PHE A 242 5.31 2.68 -16.56
N ALA A 243 4.44 1.78 -16.09
CA ALA A 243 4.76 0.76 -15.10
C ALA A 243 4.34 -0.66 -15.55
N PRO A 244 5.02 -1.26 -16.55
CA PRO A 244 4.64 -2.57 -17.09
C PRO A 244 4.88 -3.73 -16.11
N GLY A 245 5.88 -3.62 -15.24
CA GLY A 245 6.27 -4.61 -14.23
C GLY A 245 5.37 -4.64 -13.01
N VAL A 246 4.11 -5.03 -13.18
CA VAL A 246 3.13 -5.21 -12.09
C VAL A 246 2.34 -6.51 -12.19
N GLY A 247 1.81 -7.00 -11.07
CA GLY A 247 1.04 -8.25 -11.00
C GLY A 247 -0.20 -8.26 -11.91
N THR A 248 -1.04 -7.24 -11.80
CA THR A 248 -2.34 -7.17 -12.50
C THR A 248 -2.47 -5.85 -13.29
N PRO A 249 -1.78 -5.71 -14.44
CA PRO A 249 -1.78 -4.46 -15.19
C PRO A 249 -3.18 -4.14 -15.75
N VAL A 250 -3.68 -2.93 -15.49
CA VAL A 250 -4.96 -2.43 -16.03
C VAL A 250 -4.74 -1.14 -16.84
N PRO A 251 -5.04 -1.11 -18.15
CA PRO A 251 -4.91 0.11 -18.97
C PRO A 251 -5.75 1.29 -18.48
N GLY A 252 -5.34 2.51 -18.85
CA GLY A 252 -6.04 3.75 -18.50
C GLY A 252 -5.75 4.22 -17.08
N GLY A 253 -4.54 3.95 -16.57
CA GLY A 253 -4.10 4.37 -15.23
C GLY A 253 -3.52 5.78 -15.18
N LEU A 254 -2.99 6.14 -14.01
CA LEU A 254 -2.27 7.40 -13.85
C LEU A 254 -1.07 7.44 -14.80
N ASN A 255 -0.88 8.56 -15.48
CA ASN A 255 0.36 8.78 -16.21
C ASN A 255 1.50 9.19 -15.27
N TYR A 256 2.73 9.21 -15.80
CA TYR A 256 3.93 9.60 -15.05
C TYR A 256 3.77 10.92 -14.28
N ARG A 257 3.24 11.97 -14.93
CA ARG A 257 3.13 13.30 -14.33
C ARG A 257 2.07 13.34 -13.24
N GLU A 258 0.98 12.62 -13.41
CA GLU A 258 -0.09 12.54 -12.41
C GLU A 258 0.36 11.83 -11.15
N ALA A 259 1.05 10.69 -11.30
CA ALA A 259 1.60 9.94 -10.18
C ALA A 259 2.65 10.75 -9.41
N HIS A 260 3.56 11.44 -10.11
CA HIS A 260 4.51 12.34 -9.44
C HIS A 260 3.80 13.49 -8.71
N LEU A 261 2.86 14.18 -9.35
CA LEU A 261 2.14 15.29 -8.75
C LEU A 261 1.32 14.85 -7.53
N LEU A 262 0.75 13.64 -7.57
CA LEU A 262 0.06 13.02 -6.45
C LEU A 262 1.01 12.85 -5.25
N MET A 263 2.17 12.24 -5.47
CA MET A 263 3.17 11.99 -4.43
C MET A 263 3.82 13.27 -3.91
N GLU A 264 4.13 14.23 -4.79
CA GLU A 264 4.63 15.55 -4.39
C GLU A 264 3.61 16.26 -3.51
N SER A 265 2.33 16.27 -3.87
CA SER A 265 1.26 16.88 -3.08
C SER A 265 1.14 16.25 -1.67
N ILE A 266 1.28 14.92 -1.59
CA ILE A 266 1.32 14.19 -0.30
C ILE A 266 2.52 14.64 0.54
N ALA A 267 3.70 14.78 -0.06
CA ALA A 267 4.89 15.27 0.62
C ALA A 267 4.71 16.73 1.11
N GLU A 268 4.15 17.62 0.29
CA GLU A 268 3.88 19.03 0.64
C GLU A 268 2.90 19.17 1.80
N CYS A 269 1.99 18.19 1.95
CA CYS A 269 1.10 18.12 3.09
C CYS A 269 1.88 18.09 4.41
N GLY A 270 3.04 17.42 4.45
CA GLY A 270 3.82 17.18 5.66
C GLY A 270 3.10 16.31 6.69
N CYS A 271 2.10 15.55 6.26
CA CYS A 271 1.15 14.84 7.13
C CYS A 271 1.21 13.31 7.00
N MET A 272 1.98 12.79 6.04
CA MET A 272 2.17 11.34 5.86
C MET A 272 3.06 10.79 6.98
N SER A 273 2.57 9.74 7.65
CA SER A 273 3.26 9.11 8.80
C SER A 273 3.82 7.73 8.47
N SER A 274 3.43 7.14 7.33
CA SER A 274 3.88 5.82 6.88
C SER A 274 3.55 5.61 5.40
N LEU A 275 4.34 4.79 4.72
CA LEU A 275 4.16 4.46 3.30
C LEU A 275 4.34 2.96 3.06
N GLY A 276 3.43 2.35 2.31
CA GLY A 276 3.57 1.02 1.74
C GLY A 276 3.57 1.08 0.22
N VAL A 277 4.46 0.34 -0.44
CA VAL A 277 4.50 0.20 -1.90
C VAL A 277 4.42 -1.26 -2.28
N ALA A 278 3.44 -1.64 -3.10
CA ALA A 278 3.15 -3.03 -3.46
C ALA A 278 3.21 -3.30 -4.98
N GLU A 279 3.10 -4.58 -5.33
CA GLU A 279 2.88 -5.12 -6.68
C GLU A 279 3.97 -4.85 -7.73
N VAL A 280 5.17 -4.41 -7.34
CA VAL A 280 6.32 -4.42 -8.26
C VAL A 280 6.66 -5.85 -8.64
N ASN A 281 6.55 -6.18 -9.93
CA ASN A 281 6.86 -7.50 -10.49
C ASN A 281 7.98 -7.42 -11.53
N PRO A 282 9.24 -7.69 -11.14
CA PRO A 282 10.39 -7.64 -12.04
C PRO A 282 10.35 -8.61 -13.23
N ILE A 283 9.59 -9.71 -13.15
CA ILE A 283 9.47 -10.69 -14.25
C ILE A 283 8.74 -10.09 -15.45
N LEU A 284 7.84 -9.15 -15.19
CA LEU A 284 7.00 -8.48 -16.18
C LEU A 284 7.54 -7.11 -16.54
N ASP A 285 8.57 -6.67 -15.83
CA ASP A 285 9.20 -5.37 -16.03
C ASP A 285 10.19 -5.40 -17.19
N VAL A 286 10.44 -4.23 -17.76
CA VAL A 286 11.46 -4.03 -18.79
C VAL A 286 12.65 -3.32 -18.16
N LYS A 287 13.72 -4.06 -17.90
CA LYS A 287 14.98 -3.51 -17.35
C LYS A 287 14.76 -2.72 -16.04
N ASN A 288 13.92 -3.24 -15.15
CA ASN A 288 13.62 -2.66 -13.84
C ASN A 288 12.95 -1.26 -13.91
N SER A 289 12.31 -0.93 -15.04
CA SER A 289 11.71 0.40 -15.28
C SER A 289 10.60 0.75 -14.29
N SER A 290 9.70 -0.18 -13.96
CA SER A 290 8.66 0.02 -12.96
C SER A 290 9.25 0.23 -11.58
N ALA A 291 10.28 -0.53 -11.20
CA ALA A 291 10.91 -0.37 -9.89
C ALA A 291 11.68 0.95 -9.76
N VAL A 292 12.37 1.38 -10.83
CA VAL A 292 13.01 2.70 -10.89
C VAL A 292 11.97 3.80 -10.73
N PHE A 293 10.88 3.69 -11.49
CA PHE A 293 9.79 4.65 -11.42
C PHE A 293 9.13 4.69 -10.03
N ALA A 294 8.81 3.54 -9.44
CA ALA A 294 8.26 3.46 -8.10
C ALA A 294 9.23 4.04 -7.04
N ALA A 295 10.54 3.83 -7.17
CA ALA A 295 11.54 4.45 -6.30
C ALA A 295 11.57 5.99 -6.43
N ASP A 296 11.36 6.52 -7.65
CA ASP A 296 11.23 7.97 -7.90
C ASP A 296 9.94 8.54 -7.30
N LEU A 297 8.84 7.79 -7.34
CA LEU A 297 7.59 8.16 -6.68
C LEU A 297 7.70 8.16 -5.16
N ILE A 298 8.35 7.15 -4.58
CA ILE A 298 8.66 7.13 -3.14
C ILE A 298 9.49 8.38 -2.79
N ALA A 299 10.56 8.67 -3.53
CA ALA A 299 11.38 9.85 -3.28
C ALA A 299 10.58 11.16 -3.39
N SER A 300 9.66 11.26 -4.36
CA SER A 300 8.73 12.39 -4.50
C SER A 300 7.81 12.56 -3.28
N SER A 301 7.25 11.46 -2.76
CA SER A 301 6.45 11.44 -1.52
C SER A 301 7.27 11.76 -0.26
N MET A 302 8.59 11.63 -0.34
CA MET A 302 9.53 11.96 0.73
C MET A 302 10.20 13.33 0.52
N GLY A 303 9.65 14.16 -0.36
CA GLY A 303 10.07 15.56 -0.51
C GLY A 303 11.12 15.81 -1.58
N GLN A 304 11.39 14.86 -2.49
CA GLN A 304 12.09 15.18 -3.72
C GLN A 304 11.28 16.21 -4.51
N ARG A 305 11.98 17.23 -5.01
CA ARG A 305 11.43 18.31 -5.82
C ARG A 305 12.32 18.54 -7.02
N ILE A 306 11.72 19.08 -8.08
CA ILE A 306 12.45 19.48 -9.28
C ILE A 306 13.27 20.76 -9.03
N LEU A 307 12.79 21.66 -8.17
CA LEU A 307 13.41 22.95 -7.80
C LEU A 307 13.47 23.15 -6.29
#